data_AF-A0A1F7TGD2-F1
#
_entry.id   AF-A0A1F7TGD2-F1
#
_cell.length_a   1.000
_cell.length_b   1.000
_cell.length_c   1.000
_cell.angle_alpha   90.00
_cell.angle_beta   90.00
_cell.angle_gamma   90.00
#
_symmetry.space_group_name_H-M   'P 1'
#
loop_
_entity.id
_entity.type
_entity.pdbx_description
1 polymer ?
#
loop_
_entity_poly.entity_id
_entity_poly.type
_entity_poly.pdbx_seq_one_letter_code
_entity_poly.pdbx_strand_id
1 'polypeptide(L)'
;MRVELLDKEGSSFFEPGGARIRPEATVALKAVVEQIRRLPYAIIVEGHTDSKPLARQGYSNWELSADRANTTRRMLESLGLDEGKVAQVRGYADKRLRYPQNPEDPRNRRISIVVAEDTKEIIRPDLPGVSPVVRDLIRPQAVPQR
;
A
#
# COMPACT_ATOMS: atom_id res chain seq x y z
N MET A 1 -2.82 11.40 -9.95
CA MET A 1 -4.14 10.71 -9.96
C MET A 1 -4.16 9.52 -8.98
N ARG A 2 -5.31 9.12 -8.41
CA ARG A 2 -5.45 7.93 -7.55
C ARG A 2 -6.66 7.08 -7.93
N VAL A 3 -6.49 5.77 -8.00
CA VAL A 3 -7.56 4.76 -8.14
C VAL A 3 -7.60 3.90 -6.89
N GLU A 4 -8.77 3.68 -6.29
CA GLU A 4 -8.93 2.82 -5.12
C GLU A 4 -9.85 1.63 -5.43
N LEU A 5 -9.36 0.43 -5.15
CA LEU A 5 -10.14 -0.81 -5.13
C LEU A 5 -10.52 -1.08 -3.69
N LEU A 6 -11.81 -0.90 -3.35
CA LEU A 6 -12.32 -1.04 -1.99
C LEU A 6 -13.27 -2.23 -1.88
N ASP A 7 -13.11 -3.01 -0.83
CA ASP A 7 -14.08 -4.05 -0.50
C ASP A 7 -15.42 -3.43 -0.11
N LYS A 8 -16.51 -4.16 -0.35
CA LYS A 8 -17.85 -3.86 0.17
C LYS A 8 -18.44 -5.10 0.81
N GLU A 9 -19.55 -4.94 1.51
CA GLU A 9 -20.26 -6.07 2.08
C GLU A 9 -20.64 -7.08 0.98
N GLY A 10 -20.27 -8.35 1.17
CA GLY A 10 -20.47 -9.42 0.18
C GLY A 10 -19.52 -9.42 -1.03
N SER A 11 -18.58 -8.48 -1.17
CA SER A 11 -17.64 -8.43 -2.30
C SER A 11 -16.27 -7.93 -1.86
N SER A 12 -15.27 -8.80 -2.01
CA SER A 12 -13.88 -8.54 -1.62
C SER A 12 -12.96 -8.82 -2.79
N PHE A 13 -11.97 -7.96 -3.03
CA PHE A 13 -10.99 -8.20 -4.10
C PHE A 13 -9.95 -9.27 -3.75
N PHE A 14 -9.88 -9.63 -2.47
CA PHE A 14 -9.02 -10.68 -1.96
C PHE A 14 -9.84 -11.80 -1.29
N GLU A 15 -9.22 -12.95 -1.10
CA GLU A 15 -9.75 -13.96 -0.20
C GLU A 15 -9.75 -13.49 1.27
N PRO A 16 -10.67 -14.00 2.11
CA PRO A 16 -10.76 -13.59 3.51
C PRO A 16 -9.44 -13.86 4.25
N GLY A 17 -8.95 -12.86 5.00
CA GLY A 17 -7.71 -12.97 5.77
C GLY A 17 -6.44 -13.23 4.95
N GLY A 18 -6.51 -13.13 3.62
CA GLY A 18 -5.42 -13.46 2.72
C GLY A 18 -5.11 -12.38 1.70
N ALA A 19 -4.02 -12.60 0.97
CA ALA A 19 -3.53 -11.72 -0.09
C ALA A 19 -3.71 -12.30 -1.50
N ARG A 20 -4.48 -13.40 -1.64
CA ARG A 20 -4.83 -13.97 -2.95
C ARG A 20 -5.92 -13.13 -3.60
N ILE A 21 -5.67 -12.62 -4.80
CA ILE A 21 -6.60 -11.83 -5.60
C ILE A 21 -7.70 -12.74 -6.16
N ARG A 22 -8.95 -12.27 -6.13
CA ARG A 22 -10.08 -12.96 -6.74
C ARG A 22 -10.23 -12.65 -8.24
N PRO A 23 -10.83 -13.52 -9.06
CA PRO A 23 -11.00 -13.28 -10.49
C PRO A 23 -11.67 -11.94 -10.84
N GLU A 24 -12.65 -11.49 -10.05
CA GLU A 24 -13.37 -10.24 -10.27
C GLU A 24 -12.45 -9.01 -10.14
N ALA A 25 -11.47 -9.08 -9.24
CA ALA A 25 -10.47 -8.04 -9.06
C ALA A 25 -9.54 -7.91 -10.28
N THR A 26 -9.23 -9.03 -10.93
CA THR A 26 -8.39 -9.07 -12.14
C THR A 26 -8.99 -8.24 -13.27
N VAL A 27 -10.32 -8.30 -13.44
CA VAL A 27 -11.03 -7.50 -14.47
C VAL A 27 -10.87 -6.00 -14.19
N ALA A 28 -11.07 -5.57 -12.95
CA ALA A 28 -10.89 -4.17 -12.56
C ALA A 28 -9.43 -3.71 -12.73
N LEU A 29 -8.47 -4.54 -12.32
CA LEU A 29 -7.04 -4.24 -12.44
C LEU A 29 -6.60 -4.14 -13.91
N LYS A 30 -7.16 -4.96 -14.80
CA LYS A 30 -6.88 -4.88 -16.24
C LYS A 30 -7.30 -3.52 -16.81
N ALA A 31 -8.50 -3.04 -16.47
CA ALA A 31 -8.96 -1.72 -16.89
C ALA A 31 -8.03 -0.61 -16.35
N VAL A 32 -7.53 -0.73 -15.12
CA VAL A 32 -6.54 0.22 -14.58
C VAL A 32 -5.25 0.21 -15.40
N VAL A 33 -4.69 -0.97 -15.69
CA VAL A 33 -3.45 -1.09 -16.48
C VAL A 33 -3.60 -0.46 -17.87
N GLU A 34 -4.74 -0.68 -18.53
CA GLU A 34 -5.01 -0.09 -19.84
C GLU A 34 -4.95 1.44 -19.84
N GLN A 35 -5.36 2.08 -18.74
CA GLN A 35 -5.30 3.53 -18.55
C GLN A 35 -3.89 4.02 -18.19
N ILE A 36 -3.22 3.36 -17.23
CA ILE A 36 -1.99 3.90 -16.64
C ILE A 36 -0.72 3.54 -17.40
N ARG A 37 -0.70 2.44 -18.17
CA ARG A 37 0.53 1.93 -18.79
C ARG A 37 1.20 2.94 -19.74
N ARG A 38 0.41 3.79 -20.42
CA ARG A 38 0.91 4.79 -21.38
C ARG A 38 1.33 6.11 -20.73
N LEU A 39 1.03 6.30 -19.44
CA LEU A 39 1.36 7.54 -18.74
C LEU A 39 2.86 7.57 -18.38
N PRO A 40 3.55 8.70 -18.47
CA PRO A 40 4.99 8.78 -18.18
C PRO A 40 5.32 8.78 -16.67
N TYR A 41 4.34 8.47 -15.82
CA TYR A 41 4.43 8.65 -14.37
C TYR A 41 4.69 7.32 -13.65
N ALA A 42 5.36 7.42 -12.50
CA ALA A 42 5.59 6.29 -11.62
C ALA A 42 4.30 5.89 -10.88
N ILE A 43 4.22 4.62 -10.50
CA ILE A 43 3.10 4.02 -9.80
C ILE A 43 3.50 3.67 -8.37
N ILE A 44 2.61 3.98 -7.43
CA ILE A 44 2.72 3.56 -6.03
C ILE A 44 1.52 2.67 -5.72
N VAL A 45 1.76 1.50 -5.15
CA VAL A 45 0.71 0.57 -4.71
C VAL A 45 0.65 0.56 -3.19
N GLU A 46 -0.49 0.94 -2.63
CA GLU A 46 -0.70 1.05 -1.18
C GLU A 46 -1.77 0.05 -0.72
N GLY A 47 -1.43 -0.78 0.26
CA GLY A 47 -2.35 -1.70 0.91
C GLY A 47 -2.84 -1.19 2.25
N HIS A 48 -4.13 -1.39 2.50
CA HIS A 48 -4.79 -1.04 3.75
C HIS A 48 -5.73 -2.18 4.18
N THR A 49 -5.82 -2.40 5.49
CA THR A 49 -6.78 -3.34 6.10
C THR A 49 -7.80 -2.57 6.94
N ASP A 50 -8.84 -3.27 7.38
CA ASP A 50 -9.62 -2.86 8.54
C ASP A 50 -8.83 -3.18 9.83
N SER A 51 -9.37 -2.84 10.98
CA SER A 51 -8.75 -3.10 12.28
C SER A 51 -9.05 -4.50 12.84
N LYS A 52 -9.70 -5.38 12.08
CA LYS A 52 -10.07 -6.71 12.60
C LYS A 52 -8.79 -7.50 12.91
N PRO A 53 -8.68 -8.11 14.11
CA PRO A 53 -7.54 -8.95 14.43
C PRO A 53 -7.46 -10.18 13.52
N LEU A 54 -6.25 -10.55 13.12
CA LEU A 54 -6.00 -11.80 12.39
C LEU A 54 -5.70 -12.91 13.40
N ALA A 55 -6.41 -14.04 13.29
CA ALA A 55 -6.13 -15.24 14.06
C ALA A 55 -4.93 -16.02 13.48
N ARG A 56 -3.77 -15.37 13.36
CA ARG A 56 -2.53 -15.96 12.84
C ARG A 56 -1.34 -15.47 13.66
N GLN A 57 -0.61 -16.40 14.28
CA GLN A 57 0.56 -16.06 15.09
C GLN A 57 1.66 -15.45 14.23
N GLY A 58 2.24 -14.33 14.70
CA GLY A 58 3.35 -13.65 14.01
C GLY A 58 2.97 -12.98 12.70
N TYR A 59 1.67 -12.86 12.39
CA TYR A 59 1.19 -12.25 11.15
C TYR A 59 0.01 -11.34 11.44
N SER A 60 0.20 -10.06 11.17
CA SER A 60 -0.71 -8.98 11.52
C SER A 60 -1.23 -8.27 10.29
N ASN A 61 -2.02 -7.21 10.53
CA ASN A 61 -2.48 -6.32 9.48
C ASN A 61 -1.32 -5.61 8.75
N TRP A 62 -0.14 -5.49 9.36
CA TRP A 62 1.06 -5.00 8.68
C TRP A 62 1.45 -5.91 7.52
N GLU A 63 1.68 -7.19 7.81
CA GLU A 63 2.06 -8.19 6.81
C GLU A 63 0.95 -8.33 5.75
N LEU A 64 -0.31 -8.42 6.18
CA LEU A 64 -1.44 -8.55 5.26
C LEU A 64 -1.54 -7.39 4.27
N SER A 65 -1.39 -6.15 4.75
CA SER A 65 -1.48 -4.97 3.90
C SER A 65 -0.34 -4.92 2.87
N ALA A 66 0.89 -5.24 3.28
CA ALA A 66 2.06 -5.29 2.42
C ALA A 66 1.97 -6.42 1.38
N ASP A 67 1.50 -7.61 1.79
CA ASP A 67 1.32 -8.75 0.91
C ASP A 67 0.25 -8.49 -0.15
N ARG A 68 -0.87 -7.86 0.24
CA ARG A 68 -1.92 -7.47 -0.71
C ARG A 68 -1.39 -6.46 -1.74
N ALA A 69 -0.67 -5.44 -1.28
CA ALA A 69 -0.06 -4.46 -2.17
C ALA A 69 0.94 -5.11 -3.14
N ASN A 70 1.79 -6.03 -2.65
CA ASN A 70 2.73 -6.77 -3.50
C ASN A 70 2.04 -7.72 -4.49
N THR A 71 0.97 -8.41 -4.08
CA THR A 71 0.20 -9.23 -5.01
C THR A 71 -0.47 -8.38 -6.07
N THR A 72 -0.99 -7.20 -5.72
CA THR A 72 -1.50 -6.25 -6.72
C THR A 72 -0.41 -5.78 -7.67
N ARG A 73 0.79 -5.42 -7.19
CA ARG A 73 1.94 -5.09 -8.06
C ARG A 73 2.19 -6.20 -9.09
N ARG A 74 2.36 -7.45 -8.64
CA ARG A 74 2.59 -8.60 -9.53
C ARG A 74 1.45 -8.79 -10.54
N MET A 75 0.21 -8.60 -10.09
CA MET A 75 -0.95 -8.70 -10.97
C MET A 75 -0.93 -7.61 -12.05
N LEU A 76 -0.65 -6.35 -11.69
CA LEU A 76 -0.54 -5.24 -12.65
C LEU A 76 0.53 -5.53 -13.71
N GLU A 77 1.70 -6.04 -13.31
CA GLU A 77 2.78 -6.44 -14.23
C GLU A 77 2.34 -7.59 -15.14
N SER A 78 1.71 -8.63 -14.58
CA SER A 78 1.19 -9.76 -15.37
C SER A 78 0.11 -9.34 -16.38
N LEU A 79 -0.54 -8.21 -16.16
CA LEU A 79 -1.55 -7.62 -17.03
C LEU A 79 -0.95 -6.62 -18.04
N GLY A 80 0.38 -6.46 -18.07
CA GLY A 80 1.11 -5.68 -19.07
C GLY A 80 1.52 -4.27 -18.61
N LEU A 81 1.63 -4.02 -17.31
CA LEU A 81 2.34 -2.85 -16.78
C LEU A 81 3.84 -3.13 -16.78
N ASP A 82 4.66 -2.21 -17.30
CA ASP A 82 6.11 -2.40 -17.31
C ASP A 82 6.67 -2.52 -15.88
N GLU A 83 7.60 -3.47 -15.64
CA GLU A 83 8.16 -3.75 -14.31
C GLU A 83 8.79 -2.52 -13.64
N GLY A 84 9.34 -1.59 -14.43
CA GLY A 84 9.93 -0.35 -13.92
C GLY A 84 8.93 0.76 -13.56
N LYS A 85 7.63 0.59 -13.84
CA LYS A 85 6.61 1.61 -13.54
C LYS A 85 6.29 1.71 -12.07
N VAL A 86 6.32 0.60 -11.33
CA VAL A 86 5.99 0.60 -9.91
C VAL A 86 7.23 1.02 -9.12
N ALA A 87 7.23 2.26 -8.65
CA ALA A 87 8.33 2.80 -7.87
C ALA A 87 8.30 2.34 -6.41
N GLN A 88 7.11 2.12 -5.84
CA GLN A 88 6.95 1.77 -4.43
C GLN A 88 5.75 0.87 -4.16
N VAL A 89 5.92 0.01 -3.16
CA VAL A 89 4.85 -0.79 -2.54
C VAL A 89 4.82 -0.44 -1.06
N ARG A 90 3.64 -0.11 -0.54
CA ARG A 90 3.45 0.33 0.85
C ARG A 90 2.34 -0.48 1.51
N GLY A 91 2.56 -0.90 2.75
CA GLY A 91 1.53 -1.51 3.61
C GLY A 91 1.30 -0.65 4.83
N TYR A 92 0.05 -0.22 5.06
CA TYR A 92 -0.29 0.68 6.17
C TYR A 92 -1.12 0.03 7.28
N ALA A 93 -1.38 -1.28 7.20
CA ALA A 93 -2.29 -1.97 8.10
C ALA A 93 -3.62 -1.20 8.25
N ASP A 94 -4.04 -1.01 9.50
CA ASP A 94 -5.19 -0.24 9.96
C ASP A 94 -4.84 1.20 10.36
N LYS A 95 -3.66 1.73 9.97
CA LYS A 95 -3.20 3.08 10.39
C LYS A 95 -3.72 4.22 9.52
N ARG A 96 -4.31 3.90 8.37
CA ARG A 96 -4.92 4.86 7.44
C ARG A 96 -6.32 4.43 7.01
N LEU A 97 -7.20 4.30 7.99
CA LEU A 97 -8.60 3.94 7.80
C LEU A 97 -9.33 5.01 6.99
N ARG A 98 -10.21 4.58 6.08
CA ARG A 98 -11.08 5.49 5.33
C ARG A 98 -12.28 5.93 6.16
N TYR A 99 -12.74 5.05 7.05
CA TYR A 99 -13.79 5.29 8.03
C TYR A 99 -13.23 5.08 9.45
N PRO A 100 -12.48 6.03 10.02
CA PRO A 100 -11.90 5.90 11.35
C PRO A 100 -12.94 5.73 12.47
N GLN A 101 -14.17 6.22 12.25
CA GLN A 101 -15.27 6.07 13.20
C GLN A 101 -15.84 4.64 13.22
N ASN A 102 -15.54 3.83 12.20
CA ASN A 102 -15.89 2.42 12.14
C ASN A 102 -14.66 1.61 11.69
N PRO A 103 -13.68 1.35 12.58
CA PRO A 103 -12.39 0.77 12.22
C PRO A 103 -12.47 -0.61 11.56
N GLU A 104 -13.49 -1.39 11.90
CA GLU A 104 -13.75 -2.72 11.35
C GLU A 104 -14.57 -2.74 10.06
N ASP A 105 -14.95 -1.55 9.53
CA ASP A 105 -15.72 -1.44 8.30
C ASP A 105 -14.99 -2.09 7.13
N PRO A 106 -15.64 -2.99 6.36
CA PRO A 106 -15.00 -3.66 5.24
C PRO A 106 -14.44 -2.69 4.19
N ARG A 107 -15.01 -1.49 4.06
CA ARG A 107 -14.53 -0.46 3.12
C ARG A 107 -13.19 0.14 3.52
N ASN A 108 -12.68 -0.14 4.72
CA ASN A 108 -11.30 0.19 5.10
C ASN A 108 -10.26 -0.71 4.41
N ARG A 109 -10.65 -1.94 4.04
CA ARG A 109 -9.82 -2.86 3.25
C ARG A 109 -9.79 -2.37 1.80
N ARG A 110 -8.68 -1.77 1.41
CA ARG A 110 -8.53 -1.21 0.06
C ARG A 110 -7.10 -1.30 -0.45
N ILE A 111 -6.99 -1.30 -1.77
CA ILE A 111 -5.74 -1.09 -2.48
C ILE A 111 -5.82 0.25 -3.22
N SER A 112 -4.85 1.13 -2.98
CA SER A 112 -4.72 2.38 -3.70
C SER A 112 -3.62 2.25 -4.74
N ILE A 113 -3.94 2.57 -6.00
CA ILE A 113 -2.97 2.70 -7.09
C ILE A 113 -2.84 4.19 -7.36
N VAL A 114 -1.69 4.75 -7.01
CA VAL A 114 -1.39 6.17 -7.16
C VAL A 114 -0.48 6.36 -8.36
N VAL A 115 -0.89 7.25 -9.26
CA VAL A 115 -0.08 7.72 -10.38
C VAL A 115 0.60 9.01 -9.92
N ALA A 116 1.90 8.90 -9.63
CA ALA A 116 2.72 9.96 -9.07
C ALA A 116 3.21 10.91 -10.16
N GLU A 117 2.43 11.97 -10.39
CA GLU A 117 2.75 13.03 -11.36
C GLU A 117 3.87 13.96 -10.85
N ASP A 118 3.98 14.10 -9.53
CA ASP A 118 5.06 14.83 -8.86
C ASP A 118 5.98 13.83 -8.14
N THR A 119 7.28 13.94 -8.42
CA THR A 119 8.35 13.20 -7.71
C THR A 119 8.26 13.32 -6.18
N LYS A 120 7.67 14.40 -5.65
CA LYS A 120 7.39 14.52 -4.21
C LYS A 120 6.47 13.44 -3.69
N GLU A 121 5.53 12.90 -4.47
CA GLU A 121 4.67 11.79 -4.00
C GLU A 121 5.44 10.48 -3.82
N ILE A 122 6.50 10.29 -4.61
CA ILE A 122 7.45 9.19 -4.48
C ILE A 122 8.33 9.42 -3.25
N ILE A 123 8.86 10.64 -3.09
CA ILE A 123 9.80 10.96 -2.01
C ILE A 123 9.11 11.23 -0.67
N ARG A 124 7.78 11.47 -0.62
CA ARG A 124 7.02 11.77 0.61
C ARG A 124 7.29 10.68 1.66
N PRO A 125 8.18 10.95 2.64
CA PRO A 125 8.31 10.10 3.77
C PRO A 125 7.14 10.50 4.66
N ASP A 126 6.25 9.59 4.94
CA ASP A 126 5.23 9.82 5.92
C ASP A 126 5.85 10.04 7.31
N LEU A 127 6.14 11.30 7.60
CA LEU A 127 6.65 11.76 8.89
C LEU A 127 5.86 12.99 9.36
N PRO A 128 4.67 12.82 9.94
CA PRO A 128 4.40 13.50 11.19
C PRO A 128 5.21 12.77 12.28
N GLY A 129 6.39 13.29 12.65
CA GLY A 129 7.07 12.82 13.88
C GLY A 129 8.57 12.50 13.85
N VAL A 130 9.39 13.07 12.96
CA VAL A 130 10.82 13.19 13.33
C VAL A 130 10.92 14.32 14.36
N SER A 131 10.72 13.97 15.63
CA SER A 131 11.11 14.85 16.72
C SER A 131 12.60 15.17 16.57
N PRO A 132 13.05 16.41 16.81
CA PRO A 132 14.48 16.79 16.82
C PRO A 132 15.38 15.79 17.57
N VAL A 133 14.82 15.10 18.56
CA VAL A 133 15.44 14.05 19.39
C VAL A 133 16.08 12.91 18.56
N VAL A 134 15.49 12.48 17.45
CA VAL A 134 16.06 11.38 16.65
C VAL A 134 17.34 11.82 15.91
N ARG A 135 17.48 13.12 15.62
CA ARG A 135 18.70 13.65 14.98
C ARG A 135 19.90 13.62 15.91
N ASP A 136 19.68 13.79 17.21
CA ASP A 136 20.76 13.80 18.21
C ASP A 136 21.23 12.39 18.59
N LEU A 137 20.35 11.39 18.48
CA LEU A 137 20.69 9.98 18.75
C LEU A 137 21.53 9.30 17.65
N ILE A 138 21.52 9.84 16.42
CA ILE A 138 22.24 9.27 15.27
C ILE A 138 23.56 10.03 15.00
N ARG A 139 23.91 11.03 15.81
CA ARG A 139 25.23 11.67 15.68
C ARG A 139 26.31 10.64 16.03
N PRO A 140 27.28 10.37 15.13
CA PRO A 140 28.45 9.59 15.50
C PRO A 140 29.15 10.31 16.66
N GLN A 141 29.33 9.62 17.79
CA GLN A 141 30.12 10.15 18.88
C GLN A 141 31.53 10.42 18.33
N ALA A 142 31.98 11.67 18.44
CA ALA A 142 33.33 12.03 18.06
C ALA A 142 34.30 11.13 18.84
N VAL A 143 35.04 10.30 18.12
CA VAL A 143 36.12 9.51 18.70
C VAL A 143 37.15 10.52 19.23
N PRO A 144 37.45 10.53 20.54
CA PRO A 144 38.46 11.45 21.05
C PRO A 144 39.79 11.07 20.43
N GLN A 145 40.38 12.01 19.68
CA GLN A 145 41.75 11.86 19.20
C GLN A 145 42.67 11.92 20.43
N ARG A 146 43.46 10.86 20.61
CA ARG A 146 44.63 10.86 21.49
C ARG A 146 45.86 11.19 20.68
#